data_AF-I7CEC9-F1
#
_entry.id   AF-I7CEC9-F1
#
_cell.length_a   1.000
_cell.length_b   1.000
_cell.length_c   1.000
_cell.angle_alpha   90.00
_cell.angle_beta   90.00
_cell.angle_gamma   90.00
#
_symmetry.space_group_name_H-M   'P 1'
#
loop_
_entity.id
_entity.type
_entity.pdbx_description
1 polymer ?
#
loop_
_entity_poly.entity_id
_entity_poly.type
_entity_poly.pdbx_seq_one_letter_code
_entity_poly.pdbx_strand_id
1 'polypeptide(L)'
;MPDNPVLLKLSEHLGPLYSTSANISGQEPIKTLNEAKIVFKDHKDKFTIVKSGCEPSGICSTIYNYDKREIVREGKIPVGKLFS
;
A
#
# COMPACT_ATOMS: atom_id res chain seq x y z
N MET A 1 4.97 5.13 8.47
CA MET A 1 3.85 5.99 8.02
C MET A 1 3.93 6.11 6.48
N PRO A 2 2.83 6.05 5.71
CA PRO A 2 2.90 6.23 4.26
C PRO A 2 3.37 7.64 3.90
N ASP A 3 4.30 7.72 2.95
CA ASP A 3 4.78 8.97 2.36
C ASP A 3 3.78 9.44 1.28
N ASN A 4 2.57 9.79 1.72
CA ASN A 4 1.49 10.26 0.84
C ASN A 4 0.52 11.17 1.61
N PRO A 5 0.42 12.47 1.27
CA PRO A 5 -0.38 13.43 2.04
C PRO A 5 -1.89 13.14 2.00
N VAL A 6 -2.40 12.51 0.93
CA VAL A 6 -3.83 12.14 0.84
C VAL A 6 -4.14 11.00 1.80
N LEU A 7 -3.27 9.99 1.89
CA LEU A 7 -3.45 8.86 2.81
C LEU A 7 -3.28 9.28 4.27
N LEU A 8 -2.37 10.23 4.55
CA LEU A 8 -2.20 10.82 5.89
C LEU A 8 -3.49 11.53 6.33
N LYS A 9 -4.02 12.43 5.49
CA LYS A 9 -5.29 13.13 5.78
C LYS A 9 -6.43 12.14 5.97
N LEU A 10 -6.49 11.08 5.16
CA LEU A 10 -7.52 10.05 5.31
C LEU A 10 -7.42 9.35 6.68
N SER A 11 -6.21 8.97 7.10
CA SER A 11 -5.99 8.34 8.39
C SER A 11 -6.27 9.28 9.57
N GLU A 12 -6.02 10.59 9.43
CA GLU A 12 -6.39 11.57 10.47
C GLU A 12 -7.90 11.61 10.73
N HIS A 13 -8.72 11.44 9.68
CA HIS A 13 -10.18 11.50 9.80
C HIS A 13 -10.81 10.15 10.16
N LEU A 14 -10.21 9.04 9.72
CA LEU A 14 -10.75 7.69 9.92
C LEU A 14 -10.11 6.92 11.07
N GLY A 15 -9.01 7.43 11.62
CA GLY A 15 -8.14 6.70 12.54
C GLY A 15 -7.11 5.80 11.84
N PRO A 16 -6.46 4.88 12.58
CA PRO A 16 -5.50 3.95 12.01
C PRO A 16 -6.12 3.08 10.91
N LEU A 17 -5.45 3.01 9.76
CA LEU A 17 -5.90 2.22 8.62
C LEU A 17 -5.11 0.92 8.51
N TYR A 18 -5.80 -0.21 8.56
CA TYR A 18 -5.24 -1.50 8.16
C TYR A 18 -5.34 -1.64 6.65
N SER A 19 -4.20 -1.84 5.98
CA SER A 19 -4.16 -1.93 4.53
C SER A 19 -3.16 -2.99 4.07
N THR A 20 -3.59 -3.81 3.12
CA THR A 20 -2.73 -4.65 2.28
C THR A 20 -2.59 -4.02 0.89
N SER A 21 -1.90 -4.70 -0.03
CA SER A 21 -2.00 -4.37 -1.45
C SER A 21 -3.45 -4.52 -1.91
N ALA A 22 -3.88 -3.62 -2.81
CA ALA A 22 -5.20 -3.68 -3.41
C ALA A 22 -5.19 -4.67 -4.58
N ASN A 23 -5.55 -5.92 -4.33
CA ASN A 23 -5.64 -6.99 -5.33
C ASN A 23 -6.55 -8.13 -4.84
N ILE A 24 -6.94 -9.00 -5.77
CA ILE A 24 -7.45 -10.32 -5.42
C ILE A 24 -6.27 -11.17 -4.93
N SER A 25 -6.47 -11.93 -3.85
CA SER A 25 -5.41 -12.77 -3.27
C SER A 25 -4.77 -13.69 -4.32
N GLY A 26 -3.44 -13.71 -4.36
CA GLY A 26 -2.66 -14.46 -5.36
C GLY A 26 -2.45 -13.75 -6.70
N GLN A 27 -3.06 -12.59 -6.93
CA GLN A 27 -2.84 -11.75 -8.11
C GLN A 27 -1.90 -10.59 -7.82
N GLU A 28 -1.35 -10.00 -8.89
CA GLU A 28 -0.50 -8.81 -8.81
C GLU A 28 -1.27 -7.60 -8.24
N PRO A 29 -0.59 -6.70 -7.50
CA PRO A 29 -1.16 -5.42 -7.07
C PRO A 29 -1.65 -4.56 -8.22
N ILE A 30 -2.84 -3.98 -8.05
CA ILE A 30 -3.43 -3.06 -9.01
C ILE A 30 -2.58 -1.80 -9.16
N LYS A 31 -2.34 -1.36 -10.39
CA LYS A 31 -1.48 -0.22 -10.73
C LYS A 31 -2.26 1.01 -11.16
N THR A 32 -3.49 0.84 -11.67
CA THR A 32 -4.29 1.96 -12.18
C THR A 32 -5.76 1.89 -11.73
N LEU A 33 -6.45 3.03 -11.78
CA LEU A 33 -7.90 3.08 -11.50
C LEU A 33 -8.74 2.28 -12.51
N ASN A 34 -8.34 2.27 -13.78
CA ASN A 34 -9.07 1.54 -14.81
C ASN A 34 -8.96 0.03 -14.57
N GLU A 35 -7.76 -0.43 -14.23
CA GLU A 35 -7.51 -1.81 -13.82
C GLU A 35 -8.35 -2.18 -12.58
N ALA A 36 -8.38 -1.31 -11.55
CA ALA A 36 -9.21 -1.52 -10.35
C ALA A 36 -10.69 -1.71 -10.70
N LYS A 37 -11.24 -0.86 -11.58
CA LYS A 37 -12.64 -0.92 -12.01
C LYS A 37 -12.96 -2.22 -12.76
N ILE A 38 -12.01 -2.76 -13.52
CA ILE A 38 -12.17 -4.01 -14.26
C ILE A 38 -12.07 -5.20 -13.32
N VAL A 39 -11.02 -5.27 -12.51
CA VAL A 39 -10.74 -6.42 -11.62
C VAL A 39 -11.81 -6.56 -10.55
N PHE A 40 -12.28 -5.45 -9.99
CA PHE A 40 -13.29 -5.49 -8.93
C PHE A 40 -14.71 -5.16 -9.41
N LYS A 41 -14.98 -5.25 -10.73
CA LYS A 41 -16.28 -4.88 -11.34
C LYS A 41 -17.48 -5.55 -10.64
N ASP A 42 -17.34 -6.81 -10.25
CA ASP A 42 -18.41 -7.64 -9.67
C ASP A 42 -18.63 -7.35 -8.17
N HIS A 43 -17.85 -6.42 -7.62
CA HIS A 43 -17.87 -6.04 -6.22
C HIS A 43 -17.99 -4.52 -6.04
N LYS A 44 -18.25 -3.76 -7.12
CA LYS A 44 -18.26 -2.29 -7.16
C LYS A 44 -19.11 -1.61 -6.07
N ASP A 45 -20.17 -2.27 -5.61
CA ASP A 45 -21.10 -1.73 -4.62
C ASP A 45 -20.63 -1.96 -3.16
N LYS A 46 -19.50 -2.67 -2.97
CA LYS A 46 -18.97 -3.05 -1.65
C LYS A 46 -17.78 -2.21 -1.19
N PHE A 47 -17.18 -1.39 -2.06
CA PHE A 47 -16.03 -0.56 -1.72
C PHE A 47 -15.98 0.70 -2.57
N THR A 48 -15.22 1.69 -2.09
CA THR A 48 -14.92 2.92 -2.82
C THR A 48 -13.50 2.87 -3.37
N ILE A 49 -13.35 3.17 -4.66
CA ILE A 49 -12.02 3.34 -5.29
C ILE A 49 -11.67 4.82 -5.26
N VAL A 50 -10.53 5.17 -4.64
CA VAL A 50 -10.07 6.55 -4.51
C VAL A 50 -8.81 6.75 -5.35
N LYS A 51 -8.75 7.84 -6.14
CA LYS A 51 -7.52 8.30 -6.77
C LYS A 51 -6.69 9.06 -5.75
N SER A 52 -5.55 8.52 -5.32
CA SER A 52 -4.68 9.17 -4.33
C SER A 52 -3.92 10.38 -4.87
N GLY A 53 -3.89 10.58 -6.20
CA GLY A 53 -3.16 11.67 -6.84
C GLY A 53 -1.63 11.51 -6.83
N CYS A 54 -1.12 10.37 -6.35
CA CYS A 54 0.31 10.05 -6.36
C CYS A 54 0.57 8.82 -7.23
N GLU A 55 1.70 8.83 -7.92
CA GLU A 55 2.18 7.65 -8.65
C GLU A 55 2.73 6.61 -7.66
N PRO A 56 2.19 5.37 -7.66
CA PRO A 56 2.69 4.32 -6.79
C PRO A 56 4.11 3.92 -7.20
N SER A 57 4.97 3.60 -6.23
CA SER A 57 6.33 3.11 -6.52
C SER A 57 6.37 1.75 -7.22
N GLY A 58 5.24 1.04 -7.28
CA GLY A 58 5.15 -0.34 -7.77
C GLY A 58 5.83 -1.38 -6.86
N ILE A 59 6.61 -0.93 -5.88
CA ILE A 59 7.35 -1.76 -4.93
C ILE A 59 6.72 -1.59 -3.54
N CYS A 60 6.54 -2.69 -2.83
CA CYS A 60 6.01 -2.69 -1.48
C CYS A 60 6.98 -2.05 -0.45
N SER A 61 6.49 -1.78 0.76
CA SER A 61 7.33 -1.31 1.85
C SER A 61 8.28 -2.41 2.33
N THR A 62 9.51 -1.99 2.67
CA THR A 62 10.44 -2.81 3.46
C THR A 62 9.86 -3.03 4.85
N ILE A 63 9.95 -4.26 5.36
CA ILE A 63 9.50 -4.64 6.70
C ILE A 63 10.72 -5.04 7.51
N TYR A 64 10.96 -4.32 8.61
CA TYR A 64 11.99 -4.60 9.59
C TYR A 64 11.33 -5.04 10.89
N ASN A 65 11.76 -6.18 11.43
CA ASN A 65 11.37 -6.64 12.75
C ASN A 65 12.31 -6.00 13.78
N TYR A 66 11.77 -5.06 14.57
CA TYR A 66 12.54 -4.33 15.56
C TYR A 66 13.03 -5.22 16.71
N ASP A 67 12.21 -6.17 17.16
CA ASP A 67 12.52 -7.04 18.30
C ASP A 67 13.63 -8.04 17.97
N LYS A 68 13.57 -8.64 16.78
CA LYS A 68 14.56 -9.63 16.31
C LYS A 68 15.73 -9.01 15.56
N ARG A 69 15.65 -7.71 15.25
CA ARG A 69 16.62 -6.96 14.44
C ARG A 69 16.89 -7.56 13.05
N GLU A 70 15.85 -8.05 12.38
CA GLU A 70 15.96 -8.71 11.06
C GLU A 70 15.05 -8.06 10.00
N ILE A 71 15.45 -8.20 8.73
CA ILE A 71 14.61 -7.81 7.60
C ILE A 71 13.65 -8.95 7.31
N VAL A 72 12.35 -8.69 7.48
CA VAL A 72 11.28 -9.66 7.19
C VAL A 72 10.95 -9.65 5.70
N ARG A 73 11.04 -8.48 5.06
CA ARG A 73 10.80 -8.32 3.62
C ARG A 73 11.54 -7.11 3.08
N GLU A 74 12.29 -7.31 2.01
CA GLU A 74 12.89 -6.20 1.25
C GLU A 74 11.84 -5.48 0.39
N GLY A 75 11.97 -4.16 0.27
CA GLY A 75 11.05 -3.31 -0.47
C GLY A 75 11.69 -1.98 -0.85
N LYS A 76 10.91 -0.90 -0.91
CA LYS A 76 11.35 0.42 -1.40
C LYS A 76 12.58 0.99 -0.66
N ILE A 77 12.73 0.70 0.64
CA ILE A 77 13.86 1.19 1.45
C ILE A 77 14.95 0.11 1.47
N PRO A 78 16.13 0.34 0.86
CA PRO A 78 17.22 -0.62 0.88
C PRO A 78 17.73 -0.87 2.30
N VAL A 79 18.15 -2.10 2.59
CA VAL A 79 18.66 -2.51 3.92
C VAL A 79 19.81 -1.64 4.40
N GLY A 80 20.75 -1.29 3.50
CA GLY A 80 21.88 -0.42 3.84
C GLY A 80 21.49 0.99 4.31
N LYS A 81 20.27 1.47 4.00
CA LYS A 81 19.74 2.76 4.47
C LYS A 81 19.00 2.68 5.81
N LEU A 82 18.75 1.49 6.34
CA LEU A 82 18.04 1.31 7.62
C LEU A 82 18.96 1.39 8.83
N PHE A 83 20.26 1.15 8.62
CA PHE A 83 21.27 1.11 9.68
C PHE A 83 22.34 2.21 9.56
N SER A 84 22.17 3.13 8.59
CA SER A 84 23.03 4.28 8.36
C SER A 84 22.62 5.48 9.23
#